data_AF-A0A1V5F4T4-F1
#
_entry.id   AF-A0A1V5F4T4-F1
#
_cell.length_a   1.000
_cell.length_b   1.000
_cell.length_c   1.000
_cell.angle_alpha   90.00
_cell.angle_beta   90.00
_cell.angle_gamma   90.00
#
_symmetry.space_group_name_H-M   'P 1'
#
loop_
_entity.id
_entity.type
_entity.pdbx_description
1 polymer ?
#
loop_
_entity_poly.entity_id
_entity_poly.type
_entity_poly.pdbx_seq_one_letter_code
_entity_poly.pdbx_strand_id
1 'polypeptide(L)'
;MTAILGCGFDPGVTSVFTAYAAKHHFDEIQYLDIVDCNAGDHGKPFATNFNPEINIREVTQRGKYWENGQWVETEPHEIHKPLTYPEIGPKESYLIYHEELESLVKNFPTIKRARFWMTFGEEYLTHLRVIQNIGMARIDEVEFNGQKIVPIQFLKAVLPNPGDLGENYKGWTSIGCRIRGIKDGKEKTYYIYNNCSHEAAYQETGTQGVSYTTGVPAMIGAMMFLQGKWKKPGVFNVEEFDPDPFMEQLNKQGLPWHELVNVDLEL
;
A
#
# COMPACT_ATOMS: atom_id res chain seq x y z
N MET A 1 9.80 -18.19 -19.95
CA MET A 1 10.00 -17.62 -18.60
C MET A 1 8.75 -16.84 -18.23
N THR A 2 8.33 -16.87 -16.97
CA THR A 2 7.22 -16.07 -16.44
C THR A 2 7.79 -15.14 -15.38
N ALA A 3 7.49 -13.85 -15.45
CA ALA A 3 7.77 -12.88 -14.41
C ALA A 3 6.44 -12.29 -13.91
N ILE A 4 6.25 -12.34 -12.60
CA ILE A 4 5.07 -11.79 -11.91
C ILE A 4 5.56 -10.54 -11.18
N LEU A 5 5.00 -9.39 -11.52
CA LEU A 5 5.37 -8.08 -10.99
C LEU A 5 4.41 -7.66 -9.88
N GLY A 6 4.94 -6.98 -8.85
CA GLY A 6 4.15 -6.37 -7.80
C GLY A 6 3.24 -7.36 -7.06
N CYS A 7 3.84 -8.30 -6.32
CA CYS A 7 3.10 -9.36 -5.61
C CYS A 7 3.26 -9.22 -4.08
N GLY A 8 3.16 -7.99 -3.56
CA GLY A 8 3.00 -7.68 -2.14
C GLY A 8 1.53 -7.43 -1.82
N PHE A 9 1.24 -6.46 -0.95
CA PHE A 9 -0.13 -6.00 -0.74
C PHE A 9 -0.49 -4.91 -1.76
N ASP A 10 0.30 -3.85 -1.79
CA ASP A 10 0.23 -2.70 -2.67
C ASP A 10 1.65 -2.36 -3.15
N PRO A 11 2.00 -2.69 -4.41
CA PRO A 11 1.21 -3.41 -5.40
C PRO A 11 1.07 -4.90 -5.06
N GLY A 12 -0.07 -5.47 -5.43
CA GLY A 12 -0.33 -6.90 -5.31
C GLY A 12 -1.78 -7.20 -5.01
N VAL A 13 -2.09 -7.48 -3.74
CA VAL A 13 -3.46 -7.68 -3.26
C VAL A 13 -4.41 -6.57 -3.72
N THR A 14 -4.03 -5.29 -3.73
CA THR A 14 -4.87 -4.18 -4.23
C THR A 14 -5.22 -4.33 -5.71
N SER A 15 -4.28 -4.85 -6.50
CA SER A 15 -4.49 -5.15 -7.92
C SER A 15 -5.32 -6.42 -8.12
N VAL A 16 -5.12 -7.45 -7.30
CA VAL A 16 -5.95 -8.66 -7.26
C VAL A 16 -7.40 -8.33 -6.85
N PHE A 17 -7.59 -7.45 -5.86
CA PHE A 17 -8.88 -6.93 -5.43
C PHE A 17 -9.58 -6.18 -6.57
N THR A 18 -8.84 -5.35 -7.31
CA THR A 18 -9.39 -4.64 -8.48
C THR A 18 -9.81 -5.63 -9.58
N ALA A 19 -8.99 -6.64 -9.87
CA ALA A 19 -9.32 -7.70 -10.83
C ALA A 19 -10.52 -8.54 -10.39
N TYR A 20 -10.61 -8.88 -9.10
CA TYR A 20 -11.73 -9.60 -8.51
C TYR A 20 -13.03 -8.79 -8.62
N ALA A 21 -12.98 -7.49 -8.29
CA ALA A 21 -14.12 -6.60 -8.44
C ALA A 21 -14.55 -6.47 -9.90
N ALA A 22 -13.62 -6.35 -10.84
CA ALA A 22 -13.91 -6.31 -12.27
C ALA A 22 -14.57 -7.61 -12.75
N LYS A 23 -14.10 -8.77 -12.27
CA LYS A 23 -14.62 -10.08 -12.67
C LYS A 23 -16.03 -10.35 -12.14
N HIS A 24 -16.32 -9.97 -10.89
CA HIS A 24 -17.53 -10.43 -10.19
C HIS A 24 -18.55 -9.33 -9.88
N HIS A 25 -18.14 -8.06 -9.88
CA HIS A 25 -18.97 -6.99 -9.35
C HIS A 25 -19.33 -5.88 -10.35
N PHE A 26 -18.56 -5.72 -11.43
CA PHE A 26 -18.71 -4.61 -12.37
C PHE A 26 -18.67 -5.09 -13.82
N ASP A 27 -19.35 -4.37 -14.70
CA ASP A 27 -19.11 -4.43 -16.15
C ASP A 27 -18.07 -3.37 -16.55
N GLU A 28 -18.04 -2.24 -15.82
CA GLU A 28 -17.02 -1.19 -15.95
C GLU A 28 -16.60 -0.67 -14.56
N ILE A 29 -15.30 -0.60 -14.29
CA ILE A 29 -14.76 0.16 -13.16
C ILE A 29 -14.48 1.59 -13.64
N GLN A 30 -15.02 2.60 -12.97
CA GLN A 30 -14.87 4.00 -13.38
C GLN A 30 -14.06 4.84 -12.40
N TYR A 31 -14.12 4.54 -11.10
CA TYR A 31 -13.35 5.22 -10.07
C TYR A 31 -12.73 4.19 -9.14
N LEU A 32 -11.45 4.37 -8.85
CA LEU A 32 -10.67 3.55 -7.94
C LEU A 32 -9.96 4.45 -6.93
N ASP A 33 -10.18 4.18 -5.65
CA ASP A 33 -9.38 4.71 -4.56
C ASP A 33 -8.76 3.53 -3.82
N ILE A 34 -7.44 3.42 -3.88
CA ILE A 34 -6.68 2.52 -3.02
C ILE A 34 -6.42 3.27 -1.72
N VAL A 35 -6.70 2.63 -0.59
CA VAL A 35 -6.58 3.23 0.74
C VAL A 35 -5.71 2.32 1.60
N ASP A 36 -4.60 2.87 2.11
CA ASP A 36 -3.67 2.23 3.02
C ASP A 36 -3.63 3.00 4.35
N CYS A 37 -4.08 2.32 5.40
CA CYS A 37 -4.00 2.78 6.77
C CYS A 37 -3.08 1.89 7.59
N ASN A 38 -2.07 2.51 8.19
CA ASN A 38 -1.38 1.94 9.33
C ASN A 38 -1.80 2.70 10.61
N ALA A 39 -2.70 2.09 11.37
CA ALA A 39 -3.16 2.60 12.67
C ALA A 39 -2.43 1.92 13.85
N GLY A 40 -1.23 1.41 13.61
CA GLY A 40 -0.40 0.85 14.66
C GLY A 40 0.39 1.90 15.43
N ASP A 41 0.80 1.55 16.66
CA ASP A 41 1.76 2.28 17.48
C ASP A 41 2.88 1.34 17.95
N HIS A 42 4.13 1.72 17.66
CA HIS A 42 5.34 0.99 18.06
C HIS A 42 6.01 1.58 19.33
N GLY A 43 5.43 2.61 19.95
CA GLY A 43 5.89 3.23 21.19
C GLY A 43 7.22 3.98 21.09
N LYS A 44 7.67 4.31 19.87
CA LYS A 44 8.89 5.11 19.63
C LYS A 44 8.49 6.51 19.14
N PRO A 45 9.29 7.55 19.40
CA PRO A 45 9.01 8.90 18.88
C PRO A 45 8.97 8.96 17.35
N PHE A 46 9.89 8.22 16.70
CA PHE A 46 9.93 8.07 15.25
C PHE A 46 10.67 6.79 14.90
N ALA A 47 10.09 5.99 14.00
CA ALA A 47 10.73 4.83 13.40
C ALA A 47 10.16 4.63 12.00
N THR A 48 10.89 3.92 11.15
CA THR A 48 10.42 3.52 9.82
C THR A 48 10.18 2.02 9.81
N ASN A 49 9.10 1.58 9.14
CA ASN A 49 8.75 0.14 9.06
C ASN A 49 9.65 -0.64 8.08
N PHE A 50 10.37 0.08 7.22
CA PHE A 50 11.31 -0.45 6.25
C PHE A 50 12.51 0.50 6.11
N ASN A 51 13.31 0.35 5.06
CA ASN A 51 14.52 1.15 4.84
C ASN A 51 14.20 2.66 4.92
N PRO A 52 14.82 3.41 5.85
CA PRO A 52 14.58 4.84 6.02
C PRO A 52 14.79 5.66 4.75
N GLU A 53 15.76 5.28 3.91
CA GLU A 53 16.02 5.97 2.64
C GLU A 53 14.84 5.87 1.68
N ILE A 54 14.26 4.67 1.56
CA ILE A 54 13.11 4.42 0.69
C ILE A 54 11.89 5.15 1.23
N ASN A 55 11.61 4.95 2.52
CA ASN A 55 10.47 5.54 3.21
C ASN A 55 10.46 7.07 3.12
N ILE A 56 11.58 7.73 3.41
CA ILE A 56 11.65 9.20 3.34
C ILE A 56 11.43 9.70 1.90
N ARG A 57 11.96 8.99 0.89
CA ARG A 57 11.79 9.39 -0.53
C ARG A 57 10.35 9.20 -1.00
N GLU A 58 9.71 8.09 -0.64
CA GLU A 58 8.32 7.79 -1.02
C GLU A 58 7.32 8.77 -0.41
N VAL A 59 7.53 9.18 0.84
CA VAL A 59 6.61 10.12 1.51
C VAL A 59 6.80 11.55 1.01
N THR A 60 8.01 11.91 0.57
CA THR A 60 8.34 13.32 0.27
C THR A 60 8.32 13.64 -1.22
N GLN A 61 8.04 12.66 -2.07
CA GLN A 61 7.83 12.87 -3.49
C GLN A 61 6.52 13.64 -3.76
N ARG A 62 6.43 14.21 -4.96
CA ARG A 62 5.19 14.84 -5.45
C ARG A 62 4.08 13.79 -5.51
N GLY A 63 2.87 14.18 -5.08
CA GLY A 63 1.71 13.33 -5.29
C GLY A 63 1.44 13.18 -6.79
N LYS A 64 0.95 12.02 -7.21
CA LYS A 64 0.59 11.78 -8.62
C LYS A 64 -0.57 10.79 -8.69
N TYR A 65 -1.61 11.14 -9.43
CA TYR A 65 -2.79 10.30 -9.62
C TYR A 65 -3.28 10.37 -11.07
N TRP A 66 -4.17 9.45 -11.45
CA TRP A 66 -4.72 9.38 -12.81
C TRP A 66 -6.12 9.96 -12.87
N GLU A 67 -6.39 10.83 -13.84
CA GLU A 67 -7.73 11.39 -14.07
C GLU A 67 -7.94 11.73 -15.55
N ASN A 68 -9.05 11.25 -16.12
CA ASN A 68 -9.51 11.54 -17.47
C ASN A 68 -8.45 11.34 -18.57
N GLY A 69 -7.68 10.26 -18.49
CA GLY A 69 -6.69 9.92 -19.54
C GLY A 69 -5.31 10.56 -19.36
N GLN A 70 -5.06 11.25 -18.24
CA GLN A 70 -3.81 11.93 -17.97
C GLN A 70 -3.36 11.77 -16.51
N TRP A 71 -2.05 11.87 -16.30
CA TRP A 71 -1.45 11.96 -14.97
C TRP A 71 -1.51 13.40 -14.46
N VAL A 72 -1.96 13.55 -13.22
CA VAL A 72 -2.00 14.83 -12.50
C VAL A 72 -0.98 14.77 -11.36
N GLU A 73 -0.08 15.74 -11.31
CA GLU A 73 0.90 15.90 -10.23
C GLU A 73 0.43 16.97 -9.22
N THR A 74 0.78 16.79 -7.95
CA THR A 74 0.49 17.72 -6.85
C THR A 74 1.76 18.04 -6.07
N GLU A 75 1.75 19.09 -5.25
CA GLU A 75 2.81 19.24 -4.25
C GLU A 75 2.73 18.10 -3.21
N PRO A 76 3.86 17.74 -2.55
CA PRO A 76 3.86 16.72 -1.51
C PRO A 76 2.84 17.05 -0.41
N HIS A 77 1.97 16.09 -0.10
CA HIS A 77 0.92 16.21 0.93
C HIS A 77 -0.13 17.31 0.68
N GLU A 78 -0.24 17.85 -0.54
CA GLU A 78 -1.18 18.93 -0.88
C GLU A 78 -2.64 18.53 -0.69
N ILE A 79 -2.99 17.31 -1.11
CA ILE A 79 -4.35 16.79 -1.04
C ILE A 79 -4.41 15.77 0.09
N HIS A 80 -5.18 16.09 1.13
CA HIS A 80 -5.42 15.19 2.24
C HIS A 80 -6.82 15.39 2.82
N LYS A 81 -7.33 14.34 3.46
CA LYS A 81 -8.57 14.41 4.24
C LYS A 81 -8.68 13.20 5.18
N PRO A 82 -9.54 13.27 6.22
CA PRO A 82 -9.93 12.09 6.98
C PRO A 82 -10.64 11.08 6.08
N LEU A 83 -10.19 9.82 6.10
CA LEU A 83 -10.91 8.68 5.55
C LEU A 83 -11.31 7.74 6.69
N THR A 84 -12.52 7.20 6.66
CA THR A 84 -12.99 6.22 7.65
C THR A 84 -12.58 4.81 7.22
N TYR A 85 -11.87 4.08 8.08
CA TYR A 85 -11.46 2.70 7.85
C TYR A 85 -12.34 1.75 8.69
N PRO A 86 -12.90 0.67 8.12
CA PRO A 86 -13.75 -0.25 8.86
C PRO A 86 -13.04 -0.82 10.08
N GLU A 87 -13.70 -0.79 11.24
CA GLU A 87 -13.19 -1.28 12.54
C GLU A 87 -11.99 -0.49 13.12
N ILE A 88 -11.43 0.48 12.38
CA ILE A 88 -10.33 1.35 12.83
C ILE A 88 -10.81 2.77 13.12
N GLY A 89 -11.76 3.27 12.32
CA GLY A 89 -12.27 4.64 12.41
C GLY A 89 -11.53 5.65 11.51
N PRO A 90 -11.77 6.95 11.70
CA PRO A 90 -11.23 8.00 10.82
C PRO A 90 -9.72 8.20 11.02
N LYS A 91 -8.99 8.28 9.91
CA LYS A 91 -7.55 8.60 9.88
C LYS A 91 -7.24 9.60 8.78
N GLU A 92 -6.39 10.58 9.09
CA GLU A 92 -5.92 11.55 8.10
C GLU A 92 -5.12 10.82 7.03
N SER A 93 -5.57 10.93 5.79
CA SER A 93 -5.01 10.21 4.65
C SER A 93 -4.61 11.20 3.56
N TYR A 94 -3.42 11.00 3.02
CA TYR A 94 -2.77 11.88 2.06
C TYR A 94 -2.73 11.19 0.71
N LEU A 95 -3.05 11.94 -0.35
CA LEU A 95 -2.90 11.46 -1.71
C LEU A 95 -1.41 11.43 -2.06
N ILE A 96 -0.90 10.25 -2.40
CA ILE A 96 0.48 10.05 -2.84
C ILE A 96 0.51 9.26 -4.15
N TYR A 97 1.66 9.28 -4.81
CA TYR A 97 1.91 8.38 -5.93
C TYR A 97 2.13 6.95 -5.43
N HIS A 98 1.60 5.96 -6.14
CA HIS A 98 1.89 4.56 -5.92
C HIS A 98 1.93 3.77 -7.24
N GLU A 99 2.76 2.73 -7.30
CA GLU A 99 3.19 2.10 -8.55
C GLU A 99 2.11 1.29 -9.29
N GLU A 100 1.16 0.66 -8.58
CA GLU A 100 0.07 -0.10 -9.23
C GLU A 100 -0.89 0.79 -10.02
N LEU A 101 -0.93 2.09 -9.75
CA LEU A 101 -1.76 2.99 -10.55
C LEU A 101 -1.35 2.92 -12.03
N GLU A 102 -0.06 2.71 -12.34
CA GLU A 102 0.41 2.63 -13.73
C GLU A 102 -0.10 1.41 -14.48
N SER A 103 -0.15 0.25 -13.82
CA SER A 103 -0.64 -0.98 -14.44
C SER A 103 -2.17 -1.04 -14.44
N LEU A 104 -2.83 -0.59 -13.37
CA LEU A 104 -4.28 -0.64 -13.22
C LEU A 104 -5.00 0.24 -14.25
N VAL A 105 -4.55 1.47 -14.49
CA VAL A 105 -5.21 2.36 -15.48
C VAL A 105 -5.02 1.85 -16.92
N LYS A 106 -3.98 1.05 -17.17
CA LYS A 106 -3.73 0.39 -18.45
C LYS A 106 -4.60 -0.86 -18.61
N ASN A 107 -4.70 -1.68 -17.58
CA ASN A 107 -5.40 -2.96 -17.60
C ASN A 107 -6.93 -2.80 -17.44
N PHE A 108 -7.37 -1.69 -16.83
CA PHE A 108 -8.78 -1.32 -16.68
C PHE A 108 -9.06 0.05 -17.33
N PRO A 109 -9.11 0.13 -18.67
CA PRO A 109 -9.15 1.41 -19.41
C PRO A 109 -10.45 2.20 -19.24
N THR A 110 -11.48 1.63 -18.61
CA THR A 110 -12.73 2.34 -18.27
C THR A 110 -12.56 3.25 -17.05
N ILE A 111 -11.44 3.14 -16.33
CA ILE A 111 -11.12 3.99 -15.18
C ILE A 111 -11.00 5.45 -15.64
N LYS A 112 -11.89 6.29 -15.11
CA LYS A 112 -11.87 7.75 -15.28
C LYS A 112 -10.97 8.40 -14.25
N ARG A 113 -10.85 7.82 -13.04
CA ARG A 113 -9.95 8.31 -12.00
C ARG A 113 -9.42 7.18 -11.13
N ALA A 114 -8.12 7.16 -10.88
CA ALA A 114 -7.48 6.27 -9.90
C ALA A 114 -6.56 7.06 -8.98
N ARG A 115 -6.69 6.86 -7.67
CA ARG A 115 -5.88 7.54 -6.64
C ARG A 115 -5.41 6.52 -5.59
N PHE A 116 -4.31 6.85 -4.94
CA PHE A 116 -3.79 6.12 -3.79
C PHE A 116 -3.74 7.06 -2.58
N TRP A 117 -4.22 6.57 -1.44
CA TRP A 117 -4.30 7.31 -0.19
C TRP A 117 -3.54 6.56 0.89
N MET A 118 -2.66 7.25 1.60
CA MET A 118 -1.88 6.67 2.70
C MET A 118 -2.07 7.47 3.98
N THR A 119 -2.21 6.81 5.12
CA THR A 119 -2.29 7.50 6.41
C THR A 119 -0.92 7.97 6.89
N PHE A 120 -0.84 9.22 7.33
CA PHE A 120 0.32 9.73 8.07
C PHE A 120 -0.13 10.48 9.31
N GLY A 121 0.53 10.21 10.44
CA GLY A 121 0.36 11.00 11.65
C GLY A 121 1.05 12.36 11.52
N GLU A 122 0.47 13.41 12.10
CA GLU A 122 1.06 14.77 12.09
C GLU A 122 2.46 14.79 12.74
N GLU A 123 2.66 14.02 13.81
CA GLU A 123 3.95 13.89 14.47
C GLU A 123 4.99 13.21 13.56
N TYR A 124 4.58 12.19 12.80
CA TYR A 124 5.45 11.52 11.84
C TYR A 124 5.87 12.46 10.71
N LEU A 125 4.94 13.22 10.12
CA LEU A 125 5.24 14.24 9.11
C LEU A 125 6.14 15.35 9.65
N THR A 126 5.96 15.73 10.92
CA THR A 126 6.81 16.71 11.58
C THR A 126 8.24 16.21 11.71
N HIS A 127 8.46 14.97 12.14
CA HIS A 127 9.79 14.36 12.19
C HIS A 127 10.44 14.31 10.81
N LEU A 128 9.71 13.86 9.78
CA LEU A 128 10.22 13.83 8.40
C LEU A 128 10.67 15.21 7.93
N ARG A 129 9.83 16.24 8.12
CA ARG A 129 10.16 17.62 7.76
C ARG A 129 11.40 18.12 8.48
N VAL A 130 11.55 17.84 9.77
CA VAL A 130 12.74 18.22 10.54
C VAL A 130 13.98 17.51 9.98
N ILE A 131 13.93 16.18 9.81
CA ILE A 131 15.01 15.35 9.26
C ILE A 131 15.48 15.89 7.91
N GLN A 132 14.55 16.27 7.03
CA GLN A 132 14.88 16.87 5.74
C GLN A 132 15.52 18.25 5.88
N ASN A 133 14.90 19.15 6.66
CA ASN A 133 15.35 20.53 6.78
C ASN A 133 16.75 20.67 7.40
N ILE A 134 17.13 19.75 8.29
CA ILE A 134 18.48 19.72 8.88
C ILE A 134 19.50 18.95 8.03
N GLY A 135 19.09 18.41 6.87
CA GLY A 135 19.96 17.73 5.92
C GLY A 135 20.26 16.25 6.25
N MET A 136 19.56 15.64 7.21
CA MET A 136 19.77 14.23 7.56
C MET A 136 19.23 13.24 6.52
N ALA A 137 18.37 13.69 5.61
CA ALA A 137 17.88 12.91 4.47
C ALA A 137 18.80 12.96 3.24
N ARG A 138 19.95 13.63 3.31
CA ARG A 138 20.87 13.78 2.17
C ARG A 138 21.56 12.47 1.79
N ILE A 139 21.74 12.29 0.48
CA ILE A 139 22.43 11.14 -0.14
C ILE A 139 23.86 11.48 -0.59
N ASP A 140 24.23 12.75 -0.59
CA ASP A 140 25.57 13.20 -0.95
C ASP A 140 26.50 13.25 0.27
N GLU A 141 27.80 13.15 0.01
CA GLU A 141 28.82 13.06 1.07
C GLU A 141 28.98 14.39 1.81
N VAL A 142 29.20 14.30 3.12
CA VAL A 142 29.60 15.41 4.00
C VAL A 142 30.88 15.01 4.73
N GLU A 143 31.82 15.95 4.91
CA GLU A 143 33.03 15.71 5.71
C GLU A 143 32.76 15.96 7.19
N PHE A 144 33.04 14.97 8.03
CA PHE A 144 32.93 15.03 9.48
C PHE A 144 34.20 14.45 10.12
N ASN A 145 35.00 15.29 10.79
CA ASN A 145 36.27 14.90 11.42
C ASN A 145 37.24 14.15 10.48
N GLY A 146 37.36 14.60 9.22
CA GLY A 146 38.23 13.98 8.22
C GLY A 146 37.70 12.68 7.62
N GLN A 147 36.47 12.27 7.96
CA GLN A 147 35.77 11.15 7.34
C GLN A 147 34.63 11.66 6.46
N LYS A 148 34.43 11.02 5.31
CA LYS A 148 33.26 11.26 4.48
C LYS A 148 32.12 10.37 4.95
N ILE A 149 30.97 10.97 5.22
CA ILE A 149 29.75 10.27 5.61
C ILE A 149 28.60 10.66 4.69
N VAL A 150 27.66 9.74 4.49
CA VAL A 150 26.37 10.04 3.84
C VAL A 150 25.31 10.16 4.94
N PRO A 151 24.69 11.35 5.15
CA PRO A 151 23.79 11.58 6.28
C PRO A 151 22.66 10.56 6.44
N ILE A 152 22.00 10.15 5.35
CA ILE A 152 20.91 9.16 5.42
C ILE A 152 21.38 7.78 5.92
N GLN A 153 22.64 7.40 5.63
CA GLN A 153 23.21 6.15 6.11
C GLN A 153 23.48 6.21 7.61
N PHE A 154 23.94 7.35 8.11
CA PHE A 154 24.09 7.57 9.55
C PHE A 154 22.73 7.62 10.26
N LEU A 155 21.73 8.28 9.66
CA LEU A 155 20.36 8.29 10.18
C LEU A 155 19.84 6.86 10.37
N LYS A 156 20.01 6.00 9.36
CA LYS A 156 19.64 4.58 9.44
C LYS A 156 20.30 3.86 10.62
N ALA A 157 21.54 4.21 10.98
CA ALA A 157 22.26 3.59 12.09
C ALA A 157 21.77 4.05 13.47
N VAL A 158 21.15 5.23 13.59
CA VAL A 158 20.63 5.77 14.87
C VAL A 158 19.13 5.53 15.07
N LEU A 159 18.38 5.29 14.00
CA LEU A 159 16.97 4.93 14.07
C LEU A 159 16.79 3.52 14.67
N PRO A 160 15.64 3.26 15.34
CA PRO A 160 15.29 1.91 15.74
C PRO A 160 15.32 0.96 14.54
N ASN A 161 15.89 -0.22 14.73
CA ASN A 161 15.89 -1.26 13.72
C ASN A 161 14.44 -1.70 13.44
N PRO A 162 13.96 -1.64 12.18
CA PRO A 162 12.59 -2.01 11.85
C PRO A 162 12.20 -3.43 12.27
N GLY A 163 13.16 -4.37 12.23
CA GLY A 163 12.93 -5.76 12.66
C GLY A 163 12.63 -5.91 14.15
N ASP A 164 13.11 -4.96 14.97
CA ASP A 164 12.94 -4.99 16.43
C ASP A 164 11.67 -4.25 16.88
N LEU A 165 10.97 -3.57 15.96
CA LEU A 165 9.74 -2.85 16.29
C LEU A 165 8.57 -3.80 16.62
N GLY A 166 8.58 -5.01 16.05
CA GLY A 166 7.45 -5.93 16.11
C GLY A 166 7.00 -6.30 17.53
N GLU A 167 7.92 -6.44 18.47
CA GLU A 167 7.61 -6.88 19.84
C GLU A 167 6.63 -5.96 20.57
N ASN A 168 6.70 -4.65 20.31
CA ASN A 168 5.89 -3.64 20.99
C ASN A 168 4.86 -2.97 20.07
N TYR A 169 4.73 -3.45 18.83
CA TYR A 169 3.85 -2.85 17.84
C TYR A 169 2.41 -3.32 18.07
N LYS A 170 1.52 -2.39 18.41
CA LYS A 170 0.11 -2.66 18.70
C LYS A 170 -0.81 -1.98 17.70
N GLY A 171 -2.00 -2.52 17.51
CA GLY A 171 -3.01 -1.94 16.63
C GLY A 171 -3.10 -2.66 15.29
N TRP A 172 -3.57 -1.94 14.27
CA TRP A 172 -4.03 -2.56 13.02
C TRP A 172 -3.54 -1.82 11.78
N THR A 173 -3.27 -2.59 10.74
CA THR A 173 -3.26 -2.09 9.36
C THR A 173 -4.62 -2.35 8.72
N SER A 174 -5.04 -1.50 7.79
CA SER A 174 -6.23 -1.67 6.95
C SER A 174 -5.94 -1.18 5.54
N ILE A 175 -5.92 -2.09 4.59
CA ILE A 175 -5.57 -1.80 3.20
C ILE A 175 -6.67 -2.35 2.29
N GLY A 176 -7.11 -1.55 1.32
CA GLY A 176 -8.20 -1.94 0.43
C GLY A 176 -8.45 -1.03 -0.76
N CYS A 177 -9.49 -1.37 -1.52
CA CYS A 177 -9.90 -0.68 -2.74
C CYS A 177 -11.37 -0.26 -2.64
N ARG A 178 -11.62 1.05 -2.65
CA ARG A 178 -12.94 1.66 -2.81
C ARG A 178 -13.20 1.87 -4.30
N ILE A 179 -14.21 1.20 -4.82
CA ILE A 179 -14.46 1.07 -6.25
C ILE A 179 -15.88 1.54 -6.56
N ARG A 180 -16.00 2.42 -7.55
CA ARG A 180 -17.28 2.82 -8.11
C ARG A 180 -17.28 2.59 -9.62
N GLY A 181 -18.37 2.03 -10.11
CA GLY A 181 -18.49 1.62 -11.50
C GLY A 181 -19.92 1.35 -11.93
N ILE A 182 -20.08 0.66 -13.06
CA ILE A 182 -21.37 0.29 -13.63
C ILE A 182 -21.54 -1.23 -13.55
N LYS A 183 -22.73 -1.67 -13.14
CA LYS A 183 -23.18 -3.06 -13.23
C LYS A 183 -24.63 -3.09 -13.70
N ASP A 184 -24.93 -3.86 -14.75
CA ASP A 184 -26.26 -3.99 -15.34
C ASP A 184 -26.90 -2.62 -15.68
N GLY A 185 -26.07 -1.70 -16.20
CA GLY A 185 -26.46 -0.34 -16.56
C GLY A 185 -26.74 0.61 -15.39
N LYS A 186 -26.45 0.19 -14.14
CA LYS A 186 -26.63 1.02 -12.93
C LYS A 186 -25.31 1.28 -12.23
N GLU A 187 -25.22 2.44 -11.60
CA GLU A 187 -24.08 2.75 -10.72
C GLU A 187 -24.08 1.79 -9.52
N LYS A 188 -22.87 1.34 -9.16
CA LYS A 188 -22.62 0.48 -8.01
C LYS A 188 -21.35 0.96 -7.30
N THR A 189 -21.36 0.87 -5.97
CA THR A 189 -20.17 1.06 -5.13
C THR A 189 -19.78 -0.25 -4.46
N TYR A 190 -18.49 -0.43 -4.24
CA TYR A 190 -17.91 -1.62 -3.66
C TYR A 190 -16.65 -1.27 -2.89
N TYR A 191 -16.49 -1.81 -1.70
CA TYR A 191 -15.26 -1.68 -0.92
C TYR A 191 -14.80 -3.06 -0.50
N ILE A 192 -13.58 -3.41 -0.89
CA ILE A 192 -12.90 -4.64 -0.47
C ILE A 192 -11.63 -4.28 0.28
N TYR A 193 -11.38 -4.91 1.44
CA TYR A 193 -10.24 -4.58 2.30
C TYR A 193 -9.80 -5.78 3.15
N ASN A 194 -8.60 -5.68 3.71
CA ASN A 194 -8.09 -6.54 4.77
C ASN A 194 -7.72 -5.68 5.98
N ASN A 195 -8.06 -6.15 7.18
CA ASN A 195 -7.53 -5.63 8.44
C ASN A 195 -6.53 -6.65 9.01
N CYS A 196 -5.32 -6.22 9.38
CA CYS A 196 -4.28 -7.09 9.93
C CYS A 196 -3.72 -6.51 11.24
N SER A 197 -3.78 -7.30 12.33
CA SER A 197 -3.25 -6.91 13.64
C SER A 197 -1.73 -7.09 13.68
N HIS A 198 -1.03 -6.07 14.19
CA HIS A 198 0.40 -6.14 14.40
C HIS A 198 0.78 -7.23 15.41
N GLU A 199 0.00 -7.37 16.48
CA GLU A 199 0.23 -8.38 17.52
C GLU A 199 0.05 -9.80 16.99
N ALA A 200 -1.00 -10.04 16.20
CA ALA A 200 -1.26 -11.34 15.60
C ALA A 200 -0.15 -11.74 14.60
N ALA A 201 0.24 -10.81 13.72
CA ALA A 201 1.34 -11.00 12.79
C ALA A 201 2.66 -11.33 13.51
N TYR A 202 2.94 -10.62 14.61
CA TYR A 202 4.16 -10.84 15.40
C TYR A 202 4.14 -12.19 16.11
N GLN A 203 3.00 -12.61 16.67
CA GLN A 203 2.86 -13.91 17.30
C GLN A 203 3.09 -15.08 16.33
N GLU A 204 2.69 -14.92 15.07
CA GLU A 204 2.86 -15.97 14.05
C GLU A 204 4.27 -16.00 13.45
N THR A 205 4.81 -14.82 13.09
CA THR A 205 6.01 -14.72 12.23
C THR A 205 7.20 -14.03 12.88
N GLY A 206 7.03 -13.44 14.06
CA GLY A 206 8.02 -12.55 14.67
C GLY A 206 8.16 -11.21 13.96
N THR A 207 7.22 -10.84 13.06
CA THR A 207 7.24 -9.59 12.32
C THR A 207 5.92 -8.83 12.42
N GLN A 208 5.97 -7.51 12.27
CA GLN A 208 4.80 -6.64 12.36
C GLN A 208 3.92 -6.69 11.10
N GLY A 209 2.68 -6.20 11.24
CA GLY A 209 1.63 -6.22 10.21
C GLY A 209 2.05 -5.79 8.80
N VAL A 210 2.82 -4.70 8.62
CA VAL A 210 3.27 -4.21 7.30
C VAL A 210 4.19 -5.22 6.59
N SER A 211 5.08 -5.90 7.33
CA SER A 211 5.94 -6.96 6.77
C SER A 211 5.10 -8.18 6.43
N TYR A 212 4.13 -8.50 7.27
CA TYR A 212 3.24 -9.64 7.10
C TYR A 212 2.32 -9.49 5.88
N THR A 213 1.66 -8.33 5.74
CA THR A 213 0.80 -7.99 4.60
C THR A 213 1.56 -8.00 3.28
N THR A 214 2.87 -7.73 3.28
CA THR A 214 3.70 -7.85 2.07
C THR A 214 4.20 -9.27 1.83
N GLY A 215 4.61 -9.98 2.90
CA GLY A 215 5.24 -11.29 2.81
C GLY A 215 4.28 -12.43 2.44
N VAL A 216 3.07 -12.43 2.99
CA VAL A 216 2.06 -13.46 2.69
C VAL A 216 1.65 -13.46 1.21
N PRO A 217 1.31 -12.33 0.58
CA PRO A 217 1.01 -12.28 -0.86
C PRO A 217 2.18 -12.72 -1.74
N ALA A 218 3.43 -12.40 -1.36
CA ALA A 218 4.60 -12.84 -2.10
C ALA A 218 4.71 -14.38 -2.10
N MET A 219 4.44 -15.01 -0.95
CA MET A 219 4.37 -16.46 -0.84
C MET A 219 3.20 -17.04 -1.66
N ILE A 220 2.01 -16.42 -1.62
CA ILE A 220 0.86 -16.87 -2.42
C ILE A 220 1.15 -16.75 -3.92
N GLY A 221 1.80 -15.68 -4.38
CA GLY A 221 2.21 -15.51 -5.79
C GLY A 221 3.15 -16.62 -6.24
N ALA A 222 4.15 -16.95 -5.42
CA ALA A 222 5.03 -18.09 -5.66
C ALA A 222 4.25 -19.42 -5.71
N MET A 223 3.28 -19.60 -4.81
CA MET A 223 2.37 -20.76 -4.80
C MET A 223 1.55 -20.85 -6.10
N MET A 224 0.98 -19.74 -6.57
CA MET A 224 0.21 -19.69 -7.82
C MET A 224 1.06 -20.08 -9.03
N PHE A 225 2.31 -19.63 -9.08
CA PHE A 225 3.26 -20.00 -10.13
C PHE A 225 3.62 -21.50 -10.09
N LEU A 226 3.97 -22.01 -8.90
CA LEU A 226 4.39 -23.42 -8.72
C LEU A 226 3.25 -24.41 -8.99
N GLN A 227 2.01 -24.04 -8.67
CA GLN A 227 0.81 -24.82 -8.98
C GLN A 227 0.37 -24.70 -10.45
N GLY A 228 1.05 -23.88 -11.26
CA GLY A 228 0.73 -23.67 -12.66
C GLY A 228 -0.48 -22.77 -12.92
N LYS A 229 -1.10 -22.21 -11.89
CA LYS A 229 -2.29 -21.34 -11.99
C LYS A 229 -1.93 -19.98 -12.60
N TRP A 230 -0.78 -19.42 -12.23
CA TRP A 230 -0.25 -18.16 -12.77
C TRP A 230 1.02 -18.38 -13.60
N LYS A 231 0.98 -19.37 -14.52
CA LYS A 231 2.15 -19.77 -15.33
C LYS A 231 1.89 -19.57 -16.82
N LYS A 232 2.26 -18.40 -17.35
CA LYS A 232 2.28 -18.09 -18.79
C LYS A 232 3.56 -17.36 -19.21
N PRO A 233 4.12 -17.56 -20.43
CA PRO A 233 5.34 -16.88 -20.87
C PRO A 233 5.15 -15.36 -20.97
N GLY A 234 6.07 -14.58 -20.39
CA GLY A 234 6.03 -13.11 -20.43
C GLY A 234 6.25 -12.45 -19.07
N VAL A 235 5.97 -11.15 -19.02
CA VAL A 235 6.03 -10.31 -17.82
C VAL A 235 4.62 -9.77 -17.57
N PHE A 236 4.11 -9.93 -16.35
CA PHE A 236 2.71 -9.64 -16.04
C PHE A 236 2.57 -9.01 -14.66
N ASN A 237 1.70 -8.00 -14.55
CA ASN A 237 1.18 -7.56 -13.27
C ASN A 237 0.12 -8.55 -12.76
N VAL A 238 -0.12 -8.59 -11.44
CA VAL A 238 -0.97 -9.63 -10.84
C VAL A 238 -2.44 -9.57 -11.28
N GLU A 239 -2.95 -8.39 -11.65
CA GLU A 239 -4.32 -8.19 -12.15
C GLU A 239 -4.55 -8.82 -13.54
N GLU A 240 -3.50 -9.23 -14.25
CA GLU A 240 -3.59 -9.90 -15.56
C GLU A 240 -3.80 -11.42 -15.44
N PHE A 241 -3.90 -11.94 -14.22
CA PHE A 241 -4.19 -13.33 -13.92
C PHE A 241 -5.60 -13.49 -13.31
N ASP A 242 -6.09 -14.73 -13.27
CA ASP A 242 -7.32 -15.05 -12.57
C ASP A 242 -7.16 -14.79 -11.06
N PRO A 243 -7.96 -13.90 -10.44
CA PRO A 243 -7.80 -13.53 -9.05
C PRO A 243 -8.32 -14.59 -8.07
N ASP A 244 -9.30 -15.41 -8.48
CA ASP A 244 -10.03 -16.33 -7.59
C ASP A 244 -9.13 -17.26 -6.76
N PRO A 245 -8.15 -17.99 -7.34
CA PRO A 245 -7.30 -18.88 -6.55
C PRO A 245 -6.38 -18.12 -5.59
N PHE A 246 -6.04 -16.85 -5.87
CA PHE A 246 -5.26 -16.02 -4.98
C PHE A 246 -6.11 -15.54 -3.80
N MET A 247 -7.34 -15.07 -4.08
CA MET A 247 -8.33 -14.66 -3.09
C MET A 247 -8.69 -15.79 -2.11
N GLU A 248 -8.78 -17.02 -2.61
CA GLU A 248 -8.97 -18.21 -1.77
C GLU A 248 -7.80 -18.42 -0.80
N GLN A 249 -6.56 -18.22 -1.26
CA GLN A 249 -5.39 -18.38 -0.41
C GLN A 249 -5.23 -17.24 0.60
N LEU A 250 -5.58 -16.00 0.26
CA LEU A 250 -5.52 -14.89 1.23
C LEU A 250 -6.28 -15.22 2.52
N ASN A 251 -7.51 -15.74 2.41
CA ASN A 251 -8.31 -16.19 3.55
C ASN A 251 -7.66 -17.33 4.35
N LYS A 252 -6.92 -18.22 3.68
CA LYS A 252 -6.29 -19.40 4.31
C LYS A 252 -4.94 -19.09 4.95
N GLN A 253 -4.22 -18.10 4.43
CA GLN A 253 -2.84 -17.77 4.80
C GLN A 253 -2.76 -16.56 5.73
N GLY A 254 -3.84 -16.22 6.43
CA GLY A 254 -3.85 -15.22 7.50
C GLY A 254 -4.16 -13.78 7.09
N LEU A 255 -4.56 -13.54 5.84
CA LEU A 255 -5.04 -12.23 5.36
C LEU A 255 -6.50 -12.32 4.89
N PRO A 256 -7.47 -12.58 5.81
CA PRO A 256 -8.87 -12.63 5.43
C PRO A 256 -9.33 -11.26 4.92
N TRP A 257 -10.11 -11.26 3.84
CA TRP A 257 -10.63 -10.05 3.24
C TRP A 257 -12.13 -9.92 3.45
N HIS A 258 -12.60 -8.68 3.45
CA HIS A 258 -13.98 -8.30 3.71
C HIS A 258 -14.51 -7.46 2.56
N GLU A 259 -15.81 -7.54 2.32
CA GLU A 259 -16.47 -6.77 1.28
C GLU A 259 -17.70 -6.03 1.79
N LEU A 260 -17.90 -4.83 1.26
CA LEU A 260 -19.07 -3.98 1.49
C LEU A 260 -19.62 -3.56 0.12
N VAL A 261 -20.92 -3.77 -0.09
CA VAL A 261 -21.58 -3.54 -1.38
C VAL A 261 -22.62 -2.43 -1.24
N ASN A 262 -22.66 -1.51 -2.21
CA ASN A 262 -23.59 -0.37 -2.26
C ASN A 262 -23.53 0.51 -1.00
N VAL A 263 -22.32 0.69 -0.47
CA VAL A 263 -22.04 1.59 0.66
C VAL A 263 -21.57 2.95 0.17
N ASP A 264 -21.72 3.96 1.02
CA ASP A 264 -21.04 5.24 0.79
C ASP A 264 -19.54 5.05 0.99
N LEU A 265 -18.76 5.34 -0.06
CA LEU A 265 -17.30 5.20 -0.04
C LEU A 265 -16.61 6.41 0.60
N GLU A 266 -17.35 7.46 0.92
CA GLU A 266 -16.86 8.73 1.45
C GLU A 266 -17.29 8.97 2.91
N LEU A 267 -18.05 8.03 3.52
CA LEU A 267 -18.43 8.04 4.95
C LEU A 267 -17.48 7.24 5.83
#